data_AF-A0A939WWF6-F1
#
_entry.id   AF-A0A939WWF6-F1
#
_cell.length_a   1.000
_cell.length_b   1.000
_cell.length_c   1.000
_cell.angle_alpha   90.00
_cell.angle_beta   90.00
_cell.angle_gamma   90.00
#
_symmetry.space_group_name_H-M   'P 1'
#
loop_
_entity.id
_entity.type
_entity.pdbx_description
1 polymer ?
#
loop_
_entity_poly.entity_id
_entity_poly.type
_entity_poly.pdbx_seq_one_letter_code
_entity_poly.pdbx_strand_id
1 'polypeptide(L)'
;MTKYSKIIVLFLIFLLFSCSSSHSSNDTDILPDSDSDDIETVDDDSDSQSSEIVDDSDETPDCDEEDEETADKETDMNPDADVTENDDTDSDDSNSPNIDPCDPNPCSNVTNATGDCIANGGSIYSCECAPEYHWTGSTCKSNTPTDSMPLGNICTGLDQCFNYYGEAIDCPAEGEDFYGQDAQYAELGLCTPQSFSVLDVSGEKIVIDNNTGLIWLHSPLTGEHTWDEANDKCAALNDSNYAGYSDWRLPIPTELLTIVEKDWLNSAFNMQHKINPYSSDTEILWASEEYDADHAYYFGPFDGWVWNSASKTNTFQVLCVRGKGFPKASFSETMENGKSVVVDSTTGLMWQKEYLIINNWQQALAYCQTLNDEKYANHTDWRLPNKNELASLLNYDKSSVLYSDFPEMPDENSCFWSSTTSLITYNDMIWVVDFDSGVVSRNYKTKNNSLDIRYVRCVR
;
A
#
# COMPACT_ATOMS: atom_id res chain seq x y z
N MET A 1 41.83 19.44 -23.71
CA MET A 1 41.34 18.40 -24.64
C MET A 1 41.70 17.07 -24.01
N THR A 2 40.80 16.11 -23.80
CA THR A 2 39.41 15.97 -24.28
C THR A 2 38.54 15.32 -23.19
N LYS A 3 37.31 15.80 -22.97
CA LYS A 3 36.34 15.10 -22.12
C LYS A 3 35.74 13.92 -22.90
N TYR A 4 35.70 12.73 -22.29
CA TYR A 4 34.80 11.67 -22.77
C TYR A 4 33.40 11.94 -22.24
N SER A 5 32.44 12.16 -23.14
CA SER A 5 31.02 12.14 -22.80
C SER A 5 30.50 10.71 -22.94
N LYS A 6 29.99 10.12 -21.85
CA LYS A 6 29.16 8.91 -21.92
C LYS A 6 27.70 9.35 -22.00
N ILE A 7 27.16 9.38 -23.21
CA ILE A 7 25.72 9.46 -23.41
C ILE A 7 25.17 8.06 -23.11
N ILE A 8 24.40 7.93 -22.03
CA ILE A 8 23.56 6.75 -21.78
C ILE A 8 22.18 7.10 -22.32
N VAL A 9 21.77 6.45 -23.41
CA VAL A 9 20.39 6.51 -23.89
C VAL A 9 19.63 5.40 -23.21
N LEU A 10 18.91 5.74 -22.13
CA LEU A 10 17.90 4.85 -21.56
C LEU A 10 16.60 5.05 -22.35
N PHE A 11 16.15 4.01 -23.06
CA PHE A 11 14.80 4.00 -23.63
C PHE A 11 13.80 3.68 -22.52
N LEU A 12 13.18 4.72 -21.95
CA LEU A 12 12.01 4.57 -21.08
C LEU A 12 10.82 4.11 -21.93
N ILE A 13 10.62 2.79 -21.98
CA ILE A 13 9.44 2.17 -22.57
C ILE A 13 8.35 2.13 -21.50
N PHE A 14 7.56 3.21 -21.41
CA PHE A 14 6.29 3.21 -20.70
C PHE A 14 5.26 2.39 -21.51
N LEU A 15 5.23 1.07 -21.29
CA LEU A 15 4.19 0.22 -21.82
C LEU A 15 2.95 0.27 -20.93
N LEU A 16 2.00 1.10 -21.32
CA LEU A 16 0.61 1.05 -20.84
C LEU A 16 -0.09 -0.21 -21.39
N PHE A 17 0.27 -1.39 -20.87
CA PHE A 17 -0.49 -2.61 -21.12
C PHE A 17 -1.63 -2.73 -20.09
N SER A 18 -2.87 -2.59 -20.56
CA SER A 18 -4.04 -3.18 -19.88
C SER A 18 -3.87 -4.70 -19.79
N CYS A 19 -4.57 -5.37 -18.86
CA CYS A 19 -4.71 -6.83 -18.87
C CYS A 19 -5.09 -7.31 -20.29
N SER A 20 -4.23 -8.14 -20.87
CA SER A 20 -4.36 -8.75 -22.19
C SER A 20 -3.41 -9.95 -22.23
N SER A 21 -3.92 -11.13 -21.86
CA SER A 21 -3.08 -12.30 -21.56
C SER A 21 -2.28 -12.75 -22.79
N SER A 22 -0.95 -12.82 -22.65
CA SER A 22 -0.03 -13.18 -23.74
C SER A 22 0.12 -14.70 -23.86
N HIS A 23 -0.54 -15.29 -24.85
CA HIS A 23 -0.39 -16.71 -25.20
C HIS A 23 0.09 -16.89 -26.65
N SER A 24 1.07 -17.78 -26.86
CA SER A 24 1.73 -18.00 -28.14
C SER A 24 1.07 -19.15 -28.93
N SER A 25 0.20 -18.80 -29.89
CA SER A 25 -0.37 -19.77 -30.84
C SER A 25 0.62 -20.10 -31.97
N ASN A 26 1.46 -21.10 -31.77
CA ASN A 26 2.13 -21.80 -32.87
C ASN A 26 1.28 -22.99 -33.29
N ASP A 27 0.53 -22.85 -34.38
CA ASP A 27 0.26 -23.98 -35.28
C ASP A 27 -0.03 -23.47 -36.69
N THR A 28 0.47 -24.20 -37.69
CA THR A 28 0.33 -23.83 -39.11
C THR A 28 -0.31 -24.97 -39.88
N ASP A 29 -1.49 -24.76 -40.50
CA ASP A 29 -1.81 -25.47 -41.74
C ASP A 29 -2.96 -24.86 -42.58
N ILE A 30 -2.70 -24.81 -43.89
CA ILE A 30 -3.63 -24.99 -45.04
C ILE A 30 -4.66 -23.88 -45.41
N LEU A 31 -4.64 -23.58 -46.72
CA LEU A 31 -5.46 -22.65 -47.55
C LEU A 31 -6.73 -23.37 -48.14
N PRO A 32 -7.59 -22.78 -49.03
CA PRO A 32 -7.78 -21.38 -49.51
C PRO A 32 -9.29 -20.93 -49.50
N ASP A 33 -9.65 -19.95 -50.36
CA ASP A 33 -10.99 -19.60 -50.90
C ASP A 33 -11.98 -18.84 -49.97
N SER A 34 -12.84 -17.91 -50.45
CA SER A 34 -12.94 -17.18 -51.74
C SER A 34 -13.93 -16.00 -51.67
N ASP A 35 -13.69 -14.94 -52.47
CA ASP A 35 -14.63 -13.97 -53.08
C ASP A 35 -15.62 -13.09 -52.25
N SER A 36 -15.67 -11.81 -52.68
CA SER A 36 -16.78 -10.83 -52.66
C SER A 36 -17.30 -10.28 -51.30
N ASP A 37 -17.89 -9.06 -51.21
CA ASP A 37 -18.27 -8.03 -52.22
C ASP A 37 -17.86 -6.60 -51.77
N ASP A 38 -17.83 -5.66 -52.72
CA ASP A 38 -17.71 -4.21 -52.47
C ASP A 38 -18.98 -3.62 -51.81
N ILE A 39 -18.86 -2.47 -51.12
CA ILE A 39 -19.81 -1.34 -51.28
C ILE A 39 -19.21 0.00 -50.79
N GLU A 40 -19.62 1.05 -51.49
CA GLU A 40 -19.11 2.42 -51.53
C GLU A 40 -19.03 3.16 -50.18
N THR A 41 -17.93 3.88 -49.96
CA THR A 41 -17.86 5.05 -49.06
C THR A 41 -18.45 6.27 -49.77
N VAL A 42 -19.29 7.04 -49.07
CA VAL A 42 -19.82 8.33 -49.57
C VAL A 42 -19.04 9.47 -48.90
N ASP A 43 -18.38 10.29 -49.73
CA ASP A 43 -17.78 11.55 -49.31
C ASP A 43 -18.86 12.62 -49.07
N ASP A 44 -18.65 13.54 -48.12
CA ASP A 44 -19.45 14.76 -47.97
C ASP A 44 -18.56 15.92 -47.49
N ASP A 45 -17.95 16.64 -48.44
CA ASP A 45 -17.12 17.83 -48.22
C ASP A 45 -17.98 19.07 -47.87
N SER A 46 -17.52 19.90 -46.93
CA SER A 46 -17.81 21.35 -47.00
C SER A 46 -16.78 22.22 -46.26
N ASP A 47 -16.29 23.25 -46.96
CA ASP A 47 -15.27 24.20 -46.48
C ASP A 47 -15.73 25.14 -45.35
N SER A 48 -14.78 25.63 -44.56
CA SER A 48 -14.64 27.10 -44.36
C SER A 48 -13.25 27.55 -43.90
N GLN A 49 -12.41 27.84 -44.90
CA GLN A 49 -11.34 28.86 -44.98
C GLN A 49 -10.61 29.36 -43.73
N SER A 50 -9.28 29.38 -43.89
CA SER A 50 -8.28 30.06 -43.05
C SER A 50 -8.36 31.59 -43.04
N SER A 51 -7.77 32.19 -42.00
CA SER A 51 -7.11 33.50 -42.07
C SER A 51 -5.83 33.48 -41.23
N GLU A 52 -4.84 34.29 -41.61
CA GLU A 52 -3.47 34.28 -41.07
C GLU A 52 -3.05 35.65 -40.55
N ILE A 53 -2.21 35.65 -39.52
CA ILE A 53 -1.20 36.68 -39.15
C ILE A 53 -1.69 38.13 -38.95
N VAL A 54 -1.60 38.60 -37.70
CA VAL A 54 -0.90 39.86 -37.37
C VAL A 54 0.00 39.60 -36.15
N ASP A 55 1.18 40.23 -36.17
CA ASP A 55 2.24 40.19 -35.16
C ASP A 55 2.34 41.59 -34.54
N ASP A 56 2.38 41.71 -33.21
CA ASP A 56 2.76 42.97 -32.54
C ASP A 56 3.25 42.74 -31.09
N SER A 57 3.99 43.73 -30.59
CA SER A 57 4.91 43.64 -29.45
C SER A 57 4.53 44.56 -28.26
N ASP A 58 5.20 44.32 -27.12
CA ASP A 58 5.44 45.23 -25.99
C ASP A 58 4.31 46.13 -25.44
N GLU A 59 4.00 45.99 -24.15
CA GLU A 59 4.47 46.95 -23.14
C GLU A 59 4.16 46.49 -21.69
N THR A 60 5.11 46.73 -20.79
CA THR A 60 4.94 46.65 -19.32
C THR A 60 4.60 48.03 -18.76
N PRO A 61 3.95 48.10 -17.58
CA PRO A 61 4.23 49.18 -16.65
C PRO A 61 4.74 48.68 -15.30
N ASP A 62 5.86 49.25 -14.85
CA ASP A 62 6.30 49.22 -13.46
C ASP A 62 5.37 50.02 -12.54
N CYS A 63 5.50 49.78 -11.24
CA CYS A 63 5.30 50.77 -10.18
C CYS A 63 6.39 50.55 -9.13
N ASP A 64 7.14 51.60 -8.82
CA ASP A 64 8.50 51.51 -8.28
C ASP A 64 8.64 51.19 -6.78
N GLU A 65 9.91 51.04 -6.40
CA GLU A 65 10.47 50.90 -5.05
C GLU A 65 10.25 52.16 -4.18
N GLU A 66 10.49 52.06 -2.86
CA GLU A 66 11.48 52.94 -2.20
C GLU A 66 11.95 52.37 -0.85
N ASP A 67 13.22 52.66 -0.52
CA ASP A 67 14.03 52.05 0.55
C ASP A 67 13.75 52.56 1.98
N GLU A 68 14.30 51.89 3.00
CA GLU A 68 15.52 52.41 3.68
C GLU A 68 16.12 51.39 4.67
N GLU A 69 17.45 51.14 4.55
CA GLU A 69 18.25 50.58 5.63
C GLU A 69 18.55 51.64 6.70
N THR A 70 18.60 51.26 7.97
CA THR A 70 19.52 51.89 8.93
C THR A 70 20.19 50.86 9.83
N ALA A 71 21.45 51.09 10.14
CA ALA A 71 22.30 50.20 10.93
C ALA A 71 23.16 50.98 11.93
N ASP A 72 23.95 50.21 12.69
CA ASP A 72 25.18 50.61 13.39
C ASP A 72 25.12 51.22 14.82
N LYS A 73 25.79 50.49 15.73
CA LYS A 73 26.70 50.92 16.82
C LYS A 73 26.18 51.74 18.03
N GLU A 74 26.41 51.15 19.20
CA GLU A 74 27.21 51.67 20.35
C GLU A 74 27.56 50.48 21.27
N THR A 75 28.65 50.38 22.04
CA THR A 75 30.05 50.89 22.02
C THR A 75 30.85 50.06 23.07
N ASP A 76 32.15 49.79 22.88
CA ASP A 76 33.01 49.18 23.91
C ASP A 76 33.59 50.25 24.87
N MET A 77 33.72 49.93 26.18
CA MET A 77 35.03 49.78 26.87
C MET A 77 34.94 49.60 28.41
N ASN A 78 35.94 48.86 28.92
CA ASN A 78 36.29 48.53 30.32
C ASN A 78 37.13 49.68 30.96
N PRO A 79 37.67 49.64 32.21
CA PRO A 79 37.41 48.77 33.39
C PRO A 79 37.22 49.57 34.72
N ASP A 80 37.02 48.87 35.85
CA ASP A 80 38.03 48.84 36.94
C ASP A 80 37.69 47.79 38.02
N ALA A 81 38.66 47.44 38.86
CA ALA A 81 38.59 46.30 39.79
C ALA A 81 38.58 46.71 41.28
N ASP A 82 38.09 45.80 42.13
CA ASP A 82 38.56 45.68 43.52
C ASP A 82 38.71 44.18 43.88
N VAL A 83 39.60 43.87 44.82
CA VAL A 83 40.01 42.50 45.18
C VAL A 83 39.80 42.27 46.66
N THR A 84 38.92 41.34 47.01
CA THR A 84 38.91 40.70 48.33
C THR A 84 38.79 39.19 48.20
N GLU A 85 39.89 38.49 48.45
CA GLU A 85 39.87 37.07 48.81
C GLU A 85 39.23 36.93 50.21
N ASN A 86 38.36 35.95 50.39
CA ASN A 86 38.03 35.36 51.68
C ASN A 86 37.68 33.89 51.45
N ASP A 87 38.54 32.99 51.95
CA ASP A 87 38.24 31.56 52.06
C ASP A 87 37.25 31.26 53.20
N ASP A 88 36.81 30.01 53.26
CA ASP A 88 36.11 29.34 54.36
C ASP A 88 34.75 29.90 54.82
N THR A 89 33.65 29.25 54.40
CA THR A 89 32.92 28.31 55.29
C THR A 89 31.86 27.46 54.56
N ASP A 90 31.48 26.34 55.18
CA ASP A 90 30.58 25.28 54.67
C ASP A 90 29.08 25.67 54.49
N SER A 91 28.35 24.78 53.80
CA SER A 91 26.88 24.69 53.60
C SER A 91 26.24 25.79 52.74
N ASP A 92 25.49 25.47 51.69
CA ASP A 92 24.33 24.55 51.74
C ASP A 92 24.26 23.50 50.62
N ASP A 93 23.46 22.45 50.87
CA ASP A 93 23.38 21.23 50.07
C ASP A 93 22.28 21.28 49.00
N SER A 94 22.65 21.07 47.73
CA SER A 94 21.73 20.97 46.58
C SER A 94 21.46 19.54 46.12
N ASN A 95 21.54 18.56 47.04
CA ASN A 95 20.98 17.21 46.92
C ASN A 95 19.46 17.25 46.64
N SER A 96 19.07 17.48 45.38
CA SER A 96 17.90 16.79 44.84
C SER A 96 18.22 15.30 44.85
N PRO A 97 17.51 14.46 45.61
CA PRO A 97 17.88 13.06 45.73
C PRO A 97 17.79 12.40 44.35
N ASN A 98 18.89 11.78 43.93
CA ASN A 98 18.93 10.96 42.72
C ASN A 98 18.21 9.64 43.02
N ILE A 99 16.87 9.69 43.07
CA ILE A 99 16.00 8.55 43.32
C ILE A 99 16.16 7.60 42.14
N ASP A 100 16.77 6.45 42.37
CA ASP A 100 16.85 5.36 41.40
C ASP A 100 15.43 4.90 41.06
N PRO A 101 14.95 5.03 39.81
CA PRO A 101 13.61 4.60 39.43
C PRO A 101 13.46 3.06 39.45
N CYS A 102 14.55 2.31 39.69
CA CYS A 102 14.57 0.88 39.92
C CYS A 102 14.69 0.46 41.40
N ASP A 103 14.63 1.39 42.38
CA ASP A 103 14.52 1.06 43.82
C ASP A 103 13.32 1.76 44.50
N PRO A 104 12.26 1.05 44.92
CA PRO A 104 12.06 -0.41 44.79
C PRO A 104 11.70 -0.81 43.36
N ASN A 105 12.27 -1.92 42.89
CA ASN A 105 12.15 -2.39 41.51
C ASN A 105 10.66 -2.50 41.04
N PRO A 106 10.20 -1.63 40.12
CA PRO A 106 8.83 -1.62 39.64
C PRO A 106 8.49 -2.81 38.73
N CYS A 107 9.51 -3.39 38.08
CA CYS A 107 9.36 -4.50 37.13
C CYS A 107 9.05 -5.84 37.80
N SER A 108 9.27 -5.96 39.11
CA SER A 108 9.03 -7.17 39.90
C SER A 108 7.58 -7.69 39.89
N ASN A 109 6.60 -6.87 39.48
CA ASN A 109 5.19 -7.26 39.35
C ASN A 109 4.60 -6.96 37.95
N VAL A 110 5.44 -6.63 36.96
CA VAL A 110 4.98 -6.41 35.59
C VAL A 110 4.67 -7.75 34.94
N THR A 111 3.45 -7.89 34.41
CA THR A 111 3.05 -9.12 33.69
C THR A 111 3.92 -9.26 32.44
N ASN A 112 4.54 -10.42 32.25
CA ASN A 112 5.49 -10.76 31.18
C ASN A 112 6.83 -9.99 31.20
N ALA A 113 7.23 -9.37 32.32
CA ALA A 113 8.62 -8.97 32.53
C ALA A 113 9.50 -10.16 32.96
N THR A 114 10.81 -10.08 32.72
CA THR A 114 11.79 -10.97 33.38
C THR A 114 11.91 -10.66 34.88
N GLY A 115 11.65 -9.40 35.23
CA GLY A 115 11.82 -8.81 36.55
C GLY A 115 12.96 -7.77 36.60
N ASP A 116 13.79 -7.68 35.56
CA ASP A 116 14.91 -6.75 35.49
C ASP A 116 14.46 -5.34 35.11
N CYS A 117 15.14 -4.33 35.65
CA CYS A 117 14.79 -2.91 35.52
C CYS A 117 16.00 -2.11 35.04
N ILE A 118 15.75 -1.23 34.07
CA ILE A 118 16.74 -0.38 33.41
C ILE A 118 16.37 1.08 33.67
N ALA A 119 17.25 1.83 34.33
CA ALA A 119 17.04 3.26 34.59
C ALA A 119 17.44 4.11 33.36
N ASN A 120 16.49 4.87 32.81
CA ASN A 120 16.66 5.67 31.59
C ASN A 120 16.92 7.17 31.86
N GLY A 121 17.27 7.52 33.10
CA GLY A 121 17.55 8.88 33.55
C GLY A 121 16.35 9.57 34.21
N GLY A 122 16.62 10.34 35.26
CA GLY A 122 15.58 10.90 36.12
C GLY A 122 14.69 9.79 36.70
N SER A 123 13.38 10.05 36.77
CA SER A 123 12.39 9.06 37.25
C SER A 123 11.89 8.08 36.18
N ILE A 124 12.60 7.93 35.06
CA ILE A 124 12.19 7.07 33.93
C ILE A 124 12.88 5.72 34.02
N TYR A 125 12.11 4.64 33.90
CA TYR A 125 12.61 3.27 33.81
C TYR A 125 12.01 2.51 32.63
N SER A 126 12.61 1.37 32.30
CA SER A 126 12.02 0.33 31.46
C SER A 126 12.27 -1.05 32.05
N CYS A 127 11.30 -1.95 31.87
CA CYS A 127 11.44 -3.33 32.28
C CYS A 127 11.95 -4.18 31.13
N GLU A 128 12.87 -5.11 31.43
CA GLU A 128 13.19 -6.17 30.48
C GLU A 128 12.01 -7.15 30.41
N CYS A 129 11.62 -7.48 29.18
CA CYS A 129 10.45 -8.30 28.90
C CYS A 129 10.86 -9.73 28.57
N ALA A 130 10.00 -10.68 28.92
CA ALA A 130 10.16 -12.07 28.51
C ALA A 130 10.22 -12.16 26.96
N PRO A 131 10.88 -13.20 26.40
CA PRO A 131 10.85 -13.44 24.95
C PRO A 131 9.42 -13.41 24.41
N GLU A 132 9.23 -12.81 23.24
CA GLU A 132 7.92 -12.50 22.61
C GLU A 132 7.15 -11.32 23.24
N TYR A 133 7.74 -10.53 24.15
CA TYR A 133 7.11 -9.33 24.73
C TYR A 133 7.99 -8.06 24.65
N HIS A 134 7.37 -6.87 24.69
CA HIS A 134 8.04 -5.56 24.65
C HIS A 134 7.44 -4.55 25.64
N TRP A 135 8.29 -3.62 26.11
CA TRP A 135 7.93 -2.65 27.13
C TRP A 135 7.18 -1.43 26.55
N THR A 136 5.89 -1.28 26.88
CA THR A 136 5.07 -0.15 26.41
C THR A 136 5.06 1.02 27.40
N GLY A 137 6.21 1.33 28.01
CA GLY A 137 6.32 2.38 29.04
C GLY A 137 5.58 2.08 30.37
N SER A 138 4.95 0.91 30.50
CA SER A 138 4.05 0.59 31.63
C SER A 138 3.81 -0.91 31.85
N THR A 139 3.82 -1.74 30.79
CA THR A 139 3.73 -3.20 30.88
C THR A 139 4.51 -3.86 29.75
N CYS A 140 4.85 -5.14 29.90
CA CYS A 140 5.31 -5.98 28.79
C CYS A 140 4.09 -6.52 28.02
N LYS A 141 3.82 -5.95 26.83
CA LYS A 141 2.79 -6.45 25.91
C LYS A 141 3.38 -7.51 24.99
N SER A 142 2.55 -8.42 24.50
CA SER A 142 2.94 -9.38 23.47
C SER A 142 3.41 -8.63 22.21
N ASN A 143 4.43 -9.16 21.55
CA ASN A 143 4.92 -8.66 20.26
C ASN A 143 4.00 -9.10 19.10
N THR A 144 3.07 -10.02 19.39
CA THR A 144 1.98 -10.44 18.51
C THR A 144 0.61 -10.15 19.16
N PRO A 145 -0.34 -9.52 18.45
CA PRO A 145 -1.78 -9.59 18.74
C PRO A 145 -2.25 -11.03 18.89
N THR A 146 -3.33 -11.25 19.66
CA THR A 146 -3.86 -12.59 19.93
C THR A 146 -4.56 -13.22 18.73
N ASP A 147 -5.04 -12.39 17.82
CA ASP A 147 -5.79 -12.75 16.62
C ASP A 147 -5.16 -12.03 15.44
N SER A 148 -4.86 -12.77 14.36
CA SER A 148 -4.25 -12.23 13.15
C SER A 148 -5.35 -11.82 12.18
N MET A 149 -5.53 -10.52 11.98
CA MET A 149 -6.53 -9.99 11.04
C MET A 149 -6.06 -10.19 9.59
N PRO A 150 -6.82 -10.88 8.73
CA PRO A 150 -6.45 -11.03 7.32
C PRO A 150 -6.69 -9.74 6.53
N LEU A 151 -5.99 -9.60 5.39
CA LEU A 151 -6.00 -8.42 4.53
C LEU A 151 -7.41 -7.86 4.26
N GLY A 152 -8.40 -8.70 4.02
CA GLY A 152 -9.76 -8.28 3.66
C GLY A 152 -10.51 -7.49 4.73
N ASN A 153 -10.10 -7.57 6.00
CA ASN A 153 -10.68 -6.76 7.07
C ASN A 153 -9.91 -5.45 7.33
N ILE A 154 -8.82 -5.19 6.61
CA ILE A 154 -7.95 -4.02 6.81
C ILE A 154 -8.30 -2.94 5.78
N CYS A 155 -8.61 -1.73 6.25
CA CYS A 155 -8.93 -0.61 5.37
C CYS A 155 -7.73 -0.25 4.47
N THR A 156 -8.03 0.15 3.24
CA THR A 156 -7.06 0.78 2.32
C THR A 156 -6.59 2.15 2.82
N GLY A 157 -7.30 2.74 3.77
CA GLY A 157 -7.09 4.09 4.29
C GLY A 157 -7.77 5.19 3.49
N LEU A 158 -8.31 4.90 2.29
CA LEU A 158 -8.97 5.89 1.45
C LEU A 158 -10.15 6.55 2.19
N ASP A 159 -10.26 7.88 2.10
CA ASP A 159 -11.29 8.70 2.78
C ASP A 159 -11.86 9.82 1.89
N GLN A 160 -11.61 9.77 0.58
CA GLN A 160 -12.10 10.73 -0.41
C GLN A 160 -12.88 9.99 -1.51
N CYS A 161 -14.10 10.45 -1.82
CA CYS A 161 -14.88 9.96 -2.94
C CYS A 161 -14.54 10.70 -4.25
N PHE A 162 -14.75 10.02 -5.38
CA PHE A 162 -14.41 10.51 -6.73
C PHE A 162 -15.48 10.15 -7.77
N ASN A 163 -15.50 10.87 -8.89
CA ASN A 163 -16.31 10.54 -10.08
C ASN A 163 -15.52 9.69 -11.12
N TYR A 164 -16.14 9.41 -12.29
CA TYR A 164 -15.54 8.69 -13.44
C TYR A 164 -14.28 9.39 -14.01
N TYR A 165 -14.24 10.73 -13.98
CA TYR A 165 -13.08 11.53 -14.39
C TYR A 165 -11.98 11.61 -13.30
N GLY A 166 -12.28 11.12 -12.09
CA GLY A 166 -11.37 11.22 -10.95
C GLY A 166 -11.32 12.58 -10.27
N GLU A 167 -12.29 13.45 -10.54
CA GLU A 167 -12.46 14.66 -9.75
C GLU A 167 -12.96 14.27 -8.36
N ALA A 168 -12.36 14.84 -7.32
CA ALA A 168 -12.78 14.63 -5.93
C ALA A 168 -14.16 15.24 -5.71
N ILE A 169 -15.06 14.49 -5.06
CA ILE A 169 -16.43 14.89 -4.75
C ILE A 169 -16.73 14.64 -3.28
N ASP A 170 -17.65 15.40 -2.70
CA ASP A 170 -18.26 15.03 -1.42
C ASP A 170 -18.84 13.60 -1.53
N CYS A 171 -18.67 12.77 -0.51
CA CYS A 171 -19.10 11.38 -0.58
C CYS A 171 -20.64 11.28 -0.72
N PRO A 172 -21.17 10.65 -1.79
CA PRO A 172 -22.60 10.66 -2.07
C PRO A 172 -23.44 9.96 -1.00
N ALA A 173 -24.72 10.33 -0.91
CA ALA A 173 -25.69 9.66 -0.05
C ALA A 173 -26.24 8.36 -0.68
N GLU A 174 -26.90 7.53 0.12
CA GLU A 174 -27.56 6.30 -0.35
C GLU A 174 -28.59 6.62 -1.45
N GLY A 175 -28.41 5.99 -2.62
CA GLY A 175 -29.23 6.22 -3.81
C GLY A 175 -28.77 7.34 -4.74
N GLU A 176 -27.67 8.03 -4.44
CA GLU A 176 -27.02 8.99 -5.35
C GLU A 176 -25.95 8.33 -6.24
N ASP A 177 -25.63 8.98 -7.36
CA ASP A 177 -24.57 8.51 -8.27
C ASP A 177 -23.21 8.44 -7.56
N PHE A 178 -22.46 7.37 -7.83
CA PHE A 178 -21.18 7.04 -7.20
C PHE A 178 -21.24 6.73 -5.68
N TYR A 179 -22.42 6.44 -5.11
CA TYR A 179 -22.53 5.90 -3.75
C TYR A 179 -21.92 4.50 -3.61
N GLY A 180 -21.36 4.19 -2.44
CA GLY A 180 -20.76 2.89 -2.11
C GLY A 180 -19.28 2.79 -2.45
N GLN A 181 -18.53 3.89 -2.35
CA GLN A 181 -17.07 3.89 -2.54
C GLN A 181 -16.34 3.44 -1.27
N ASP A 182 -15.12 2.91 -1.42
CA ASP A 182 -14.24 2.45 -0.33
C ASP A 182 -14.01 3.53 0.75
N ALA A 183 -13.96 4.79 0.33
CA ALA A 183 -13.91 5.97 1.20
C ALA A 183 -15.03 6.04 2.26
N GLN A 184 -16.14 5.34 2.05
CA GLN A 184 -17.30 5.32 2.96
C GLN A 184 -17.25 4.14 3.95
N TYR A 185 -16.31 3.19 3.80
CA TYR A 185 -16.34 1.91 4.52
C TYR A 185 -15.77 2.00 5.94
N ALA A 186 -14.75 2.85 6.14
CA ALA A 186 -14.13 3.05 7.45
C ALA A 186 -15.10 3.72 8.44
N GLU A 187 -15.86 4.73 8.01
CA GLU A 187 -16.86 5.40 8.87
C GLU A 187 -18.04 4.50 9.24
N LEU A 188 -18.38 3.54 8.37
CA LEU A 188 -19.40 2.52 8.62
C LEU A 188 -18.88 1.33 9.45
N GLY A 189 -17.59 1.29 9.77
CA GLY A 189 -16.96 0.20 10.54
C GLY A 189 -16.86 -1.13 9.80
N LEU A 190 -16.88 -1.09 8.46
CA LEU A 190 -16.84 -2.28 7.59
C LEU A 190 -15.41 -2.81 7.38
N CYS A 191 -14.40 -2.01 7.73
CA CYS A 191 -12.99 -2.40 7.78
C CYS A 191 -12.32 -1.78 9.02
N THR A 192 -11.16 -2.32 9.41
CA THR A 192 -10.34 -1.79 10.51
C THR A 192 -9.21 -0.94 9.94
N PRO A 193 -9.03 0.32 10.39
CA PRO A 193 -7.87 1.12 10.02
C PRO A 193 -6.54 0.45 10.38
N GLN A 194 -5.50 0.74 9.59
CA GLN A 194 -4.14 0.26 9.85
C GLN A 194 -3.60 0.85 11.16
N SER A 195 -2.85 0.03 11.90
CA SER A 195 -2.25 0.41 13.17
C SER A 195 -0.89 -0.23 13.31
N PHE A 196 0.16 0.59 13.20
CA PHE A 196 1.55 0.15 13.34
C PHE A 196 2.18 0.69 14.63
N SER A 197 3.27 0.08 15.07
CA SER A 197 4.06 0.54 16.21
C SER A 197 5.54 0.26 16.00
N VAL A 198 6.33 1.33 15.90
CA VAL A 198 7.79 1.26 15.76
C VAL A 198 8.43 0.94 17.10
N LEU A 199 9.29 -0.08 17.14
CA LEU A 199 10.07 -0.45 18.32
C LEU A 199 11.57 -0.47 17.98
N ASP A 200 12.38 -0.06 18.95
CA ASP A 200 13.83 -0.17 18.92
C ASP A 200 14.26 -1.24 19.93
N VAL A 201 14.89 -2.31 19.43
CA VAL A 201 15.34 -3.47 20.21
C VAL A 201 16.87 -3.46 20.18
N SER A 202 17.48 -2.89 21.21
CA SER A 202 18.96 -2.78 21.33
C SER A 202 19.67 -2.07 20.16
N GLY A 203 18.99 -1.15 19.46
CA GLY A 203 19.47 -0.46 18.26
C GLY A 203 18.93 -1.02 16.94
N GLU A 204 18.21 -2.14 16.98
CA GLU A 204 17.59 -2.79 15.81
C GLU A 204 16.11 -2.39 15.72
N LYS A 205 15.69 -1.82 14.58
CA LYS A 205 14.37 -1.18 14.45
C LYS A 205 13.38 -2.02 13.66
N ILE A 206 12.25 -2.28 14.29
CA ILE A 206 11.15 -3.09 13.75
C ILE A 206 9.84 -2.32 13.79
N VAL A 207 8.90 -2.73 12.94
CA VAL A 207 7.53 -2.23 12.90
C VAL A 207 6.60 -3.39 13.22
N ILE A 208 5.90 -3.29 14.36
CA ILE A 208 4.84 -4.23 14.74
C ILE A 208 3.55 -3.79 14.04
N ASP A 209 2.91 -4.71 13.33
CA ASP A 209 1.55 -4.56 12.82
C ASP A 209 0.55 -5.02 13.89
N ASN A 210 -0.25 -4.09 14.40
CA ASN A 210 -1.23 -4.36 15.46
C ASN A 210 -2.53 -4.99 14.91
N ASN A 211 -2.74 -5.02 13.59
CA ASN A 211 -3.86 -5.69 12.93
C ASN A 211 -3.51 -7.15 12.64
N THR A 212 -2.42 -7.39 11.91
CA THR A 212 -2.06 -8.73 11.41
C THR A 212 -1.21 -9.54 12.39
N GLY A 213 -0.43 -8.87 13.23
CA GLY A 213 0.59 -9.49 14.07
C GLY A 213 1.88 -9.88 13.36
N LEU A 214 2.07 -9.41 12.13
CA LEU A 214 3.36 -9.44 11.46
C LEU A 214 4.31 -8.43 12.11
N ILE A 215 5.61 -8.75 12.09
CA ILE A 215 6.66 -7.81 12.49
C ILE A 215 7.60 -7.64 11.30
N TRP A 216 7.81 -6.39 10.93
CA TRP A 216 8.56 -5.98 9.75
C TRP A 216 9.87 -5.29 10.14
N LEU A 217 10.82 -5.21 9.20
CA LEU A 217 11.91 -4.24 9.31
C LEU A 217 11.36 -2.80 9.18
N HIS A 218 11.93 -1.86 9.94
CA HIS A 218 11.57 -0.43 9.84
C HIS A 218 12.06 0.25 8.55
N SER A 219 13.04 -0.33 7.87
CA SER A 219 13.49 0.05 6.51
C SER A 219 13.91 -1.19 5.74
N PRO A 220 13.87 -1.18 4.40
CA PRO A 220 14.53 -2.19 3.58
C PRO A 220 16.02 -2.33 3.91
N LEU A 221 16.56 -3.53 3.66
CA LEU A 221 17.98 -3.80 3.76
C LEU A 221 18.76 -3.03 2.70
N THR A 222 19.97 -2.57 3.02
CA THR A 222 20.71 -1.63 2.18
C THR A 222 21.08 -2.21 0.82
N GLY A 223 20.72 -1.48 -0.24
CA GLY A 223 21.04 -1.81 -1.63
C GLY A 223 20.00 -2.71 -2.28
N GLU A 224 20.11 -2.87 -3.58
CA GLU A 224 19.22 -3.71 -4.38
C GLU A 224 19.87 -5.07 -4.63
N HIS A 225 19.07 -6.13 -4.57
CA HIS A 225 19.53 -7.53 -4.62
C HIS A 225 18.66 -8.32 -5.60
N THR A 226 19.21 -9.38 -6.21
CA THR A 226 18.42 -10.35 -7.00
C THR A 226 17.43 -11.10 -6.11
N TRP A 227 16.43 -11.79 -6.70
CA TRP A 227 15.40 -12.47 -5.90
C TRP A 227 15.99 -13.61 -5.03
N ASP A 228 16.98 -14.34 -5.54
CA ASP A 228 17.72 -15.35 -4.75
C ASP A 228 18.51 -14.69 -3.61
N GLU A 229 19.26 -13.62 -3.91
CA GLU A 229 19.97 -12.85 -2.88
C GLU A 229 19.01 -12.23 -1.85
N ALA A 230 17.81 -11.82 -2.24
CA ALA A 230 16.81 -11.25 -1.34
C ALA A 230 16.29 -12.29 -0.31
N ASN A 231 16.15 -13.55 -0.72
CA ASN A 231 15.86 -14.65 0.19
C ASN A 231 17.04 -14.89 1.15
N ASP A 232 18.28 -14.98 0.64
CA ASP A 232 19.50 -15.10 1.45
C ASP A 232 19.67 -13.95 2.45
N LYS A 233 19.26 -12.73 2.08
CA LYS A 233 19.31 -11.53 2.94
C LYS A 233 18.36 -11.63 4.13
N CYS A 234 17.12 -12.08 3.92
CA CYS A 234 16.20 -12.32 5.05
C CYS A 234 16.63 -13.55 5.87
N ALA A 235 17.20 -14.58 5.26
CA ALA A 235 17.76 -15.72 5.99
C ALA A 235 18.94 -15.31 6.90
N ALA A 236 19.82 -14.43 6.44
CA ALA A 236 20.96 -13.94 7.23
C ALA A 236 20.57 -13.18 8.51
N LEU A 237 19.37 -12.57 8.55
CA LEU A 237 18.83 -11.95 9.77
C LEU A 237 18.54 -12.98 10.87
N ASN A 238 18.27 -14.24 10.48
CA ASN A 238 18.03 -15.34 11.43
C ASN A 238 19.33 -15.86 12.02
N ASP A 239 20.39 -15.93 11.21
CA ASP A 239 21.75 -16.25 11.70
C ASP A 239 22.30 -15.18 12.65
N SER A 240 21.93 -13.90 12.46
CA SER A 240 22.27 -12.81 13.40
C SER A 240 21.28 -12.64 14.55
N ASN A 241 20.15 -13.37 14.55
CA ASN A 241 19.05 -13.23 15.52
C ASN A 241 18.50 -11.79 15.65
N TYR A 242 18.29 -11.12 14.52
CA TYR A 242 17.93 -9.69 14.44
C TYR A 242 16.65 -9.36 15.22
N ALA A 243 16.71 -8.32 16.05
CA ALA A 243 15.69 -7.90 17.01
C ALA A 243 15.24 -9.00 17.98
N GLY A 244 16.10 -10.00 18.23
CA GLY A 244 15.80 -11.15 19.08
C GLY A 244 15.14 -12.34 18.35
N TYR A 245 15.10 -12.34 17.02
CA TYR A 245 14.25 -13.23 16.23
C TYR A 245 14.98 -14.01 15.13
N SER A 246 14.44 -15.20 14.80
CA SER A 246 15.05 -16.15 13.86
C SER A 246 14.06 -16.76 12.84
N ASP A 247 13.00 -16.03 12.49
CA ASP A 247 11.95 -16.42 11.53
C ASP A 247 11.64 -15.32 10.49
N TRP A 248 12.63 -14.47 10.19
CA TRP A 248 12.60 -13.49 9.10
C TRP A 248 12.61 -14.17 7.72
N ARG A 249 11.81 -13.63 6.82
CA ARG A 249 11.58 -14.10 5.44
C ARG A 249 11.19 -12.92 4.53
N LEU A 250 11.14 -13.15 3.22
CA LEU A 250 10.39 -12.27 2.33
C LEU A 250 8.88 -12.37 2.61
N PRO A 251 8.12 -11.28 2.40
CA PRO A 251 6.66 -11.24 2.53
C PRO A 251 5.95 -11.80 1.30
N ILE A 252 4.77 -12.41 1.49
CA ILE A 252 3.88 -12.75 0.36
C ILE A 252 3.17 -11.48 -0.15
N PRO A 253 2.67 -11.42 -1.39
CA PRO A 253 2.08 -10.19 -1.94
C PRO A 253 0.89 -9.64 -1.15
N THR A 254 0.07 -10.50 -0.53
CA THR A 254 -1.04 -10.05 0.34
C THR A 254 -0.58 -9.44 1.66
N GLU A 255 0.60 -9.80 2.17
CA GLU A 255 1.20 -9.13 3.34
C GLU A 255 1.70 -7.74 2.94
N LEU A 256 2.29 -7.57 1.75
CA LEU A 256 2.74 -6.28 1.24
C LEU A 256 1.60 -5.27 1.03
N LEU A 257 0.37 -5.74 0.79
CA LEU A 257 -0.81 -4.87 0.70
C LEU A 257 -1.27 -4.32 2.06
N THR A 258 -0.81 -4.87 3.18
CA THR A 258 -1.20 -4.43 4.55
C THR A 258 -0.53 -3.12 4.95
N ILE A 259 0.64 -2.82 4.38
CA ILE A 259 1.50 -1.69 4.75
C ILE A 259 1.24 -0.42 3.91
N VAL A 260 0.13 -0.36 3.19
CA VAL A 260 -0.24 0.74 2.27
C VAL A 260 -1.50 1.45 2.71
N GLU A 261 -1.39 2.71 3.13
CA GLU A 261 -2.47 3.60 3.55
C GLU A 261 -2.70 4.69 2.47
N LYS A 262 -3.94 4.86 1.99
CA LYS A 262 -4.34 5.86 0.98
C LYS A 262 -3.59 5.77 -0.36
N ASP A 263 -3.19 4.57 -0.78
CA ASP A 263 -2.25 4.35 -1.88
C ASP A 263 -0.85 4.96 -1.63
N TRP A 264 -0.33 4.90 -0.40
CA TRP A 264 1.05 5.22 -0.04
C TRP A 264 1.57 4.27 1.04
N LEU A 265 2.88 3.99 1.08
CA LEU A 265 3.46 3.25 2.21
C LEU A 265 3.18 3.96 3.54
N ASN A 266 2.75 3.19 4.55
CA ASN A 266 2.40 3.73 5.87
C ASN A 266 3.61 4.45 6.52
N SER A 267 3.34 5.61 7.15
CA SER A 267 4.36 6.47 7.79
C SER A 267 5.22 5.80 8.88
N ALA A 268 4.79 4.64 9.41
CA ALA A 268 5.60 3.82 10.32
C ALA A 268 6.86 3.22 9.65
N PHE A 269 6.92 3.18 8.32
CA PHE A 269 8.05 2.64 7.55
C PHE A 269 8.93 3.75 6.98
N ASN A 270 10.23 3.69 7.30
CA ASN A 270 11.22 4.61 6.77
C ASN A 270 11.67 4.19 5.35
N MET A 271 10.76 4.36 4.38
CA MET A 271 11.04 4.54 2.94
C MET A 271 10.55 5.91 2.43
N GLN A 272 9.75 6.63 3.22
CA GLN A 272 9.10 7.90 2.83
C GLN A 272 10.08 8.99 2.31
N HIS A 273 11.37 8.89 2.66
CA HIS A 273 12.42 9.85 2.35
C HIS A 273 12.84 9.95 0.87
N LYS A 274 12.27 9.15 -0.04
CA LYS A 274 12.44 9.31 -1.50
C LYS A 274 11.20 9.80 -2.26
N ILE A 275 10.11 10.14 -1.57
CA ILE A 275 8.85 10.52 -2.22
C ILE A 275 8.97 11.90 -2.90
N ASN A 276 9.34 11.86 -4.18
CA ASN A 276 8.90 12.83 -5.18
C ASN A 276 7.96 12.08 -6.15
N PRO A 277 6.66 12.42 -6.23
CA PRO A 277 5.71 11.75 -7.13
C PRO A 277 6.03 11.93 -8.63
N TYR A 278 7.06 12.71 -8.97
CA TYR A 278 7.56 12.92 -10.32
C TYR A 278 9.00 12.41 -10.54
N SER A 279 9.60 11.66 -9.59
CA SER A 279 10.92 11.04 -9.79
C SER A 279 10.84 9.62 -10.36
N SER A 280 11.79 9.28 -11.22
CA SER A 280 11.96 7.93 -11.77
C SER A 280 12.52 6.89 -10.78
N ASP A 281 12.89 7.31 -9.57
CA ASP A 281 13.36 6.46 -8.47
C ASP A 281 12.17 5.65 -7.90
N THR A 282 11.68 4.70 -8.69
CA THR A 282 10.65 3.74 -8.26
C THR A 282 11.29 2.72 -7.32
N GLU A 283 11.14 2.95 -6.02
CA GLU A 283 11.46 1.93 -5.02
C GLU A 283 10.47 0.76 -5.18
N ILE A 284 11.00 -0.43 -5.44
CA ILE A 284 10.26 -1.66 -5.67
C ILE A 284 10.72 -2.69 -4.65
N LEU A 285 9.79 -3.45 -4.07
CA LEU A 285 10.08 -4.57 -3.16
C LEU A 285 9.92 -5.90 -3.87
N TRP A 286 10.79 -6.87 -3.54
CA TRP A 286 10.54 -8.28 -3.83
C TRP A 286 9.46 -8.86 -2.92
N ALA A 287 8.61 -9.74 -3.46
CA ALA A 287 7.78 -10.65 -2.69
C ALA A 287 8.37 -12.08 -2.72
N SER A 288 7.96 -12.93 -1.79
CA SER A 288 8.42 -14.32 -1.68
C SER A 288 7.85 -15.27 -2.73
N GLU A 289 6.85 -14.85 -3.50
CA GLU A 289 6.19 -15.72 -4.46
C GLU A 289 6.89 -15.75 -5.81
N GLU A 290 7.04 -16.96 -6.34
CA GLU A 290 7.64 -17.21 -7.65
C GLU A 290 6.51 -17.43 -8.68
N TYR A 291 6.53 -16.67 -9.78
CA TYR A 291 5.58 -16.86 -10.88
C TYR A 291 5.98 -18.03 -11.78
N ASP A 292 7.23 -18.06 -12.23
CA ASP A 292 7.80 -19.17 -13.01
C ASP A 292 9.29 -19.40 -12.69
N ALA A 293 9.98 -20.27 -13.44
CA ALA A 293 11.38 -20.59 -13.21
C ALA A 293 12.32 -19.35 -13.21
N ASP A 294 12.01 -18.34 -14.03
CA ASP A 294 12.84 -17.15 -14.26
C ASP A 294 12.25 -15.87 -13.64
N HIS A 295 10.94 -15.82 -13.34
CA HIS A 295 10.22 -14.63 -12.84
C HIS A 295 9.62 -14.78 -11.44
N ALA A 296 9.51 -13.66 -10.72
CA ALA A 296 8.95 -13.60 -9.36
C ALA A 296 8.07 -12.36 -9.13
N TYR A 297 7.24 -12.42 -8.08
CA TYR A 297 6.35 -11.35 -7.68
C TYR A 297 7.11 -10.16 -7.09
N TYR A 298 6.67 -8.96 -7.45
CA TYR A 298 7.25 -7.69 -7.05
C TYR A 298 6.16 -6.64 -6.85
N PHE A 299 6.48 -5.61 -6.06
CA PHE A 299 5.47 -4.74 -5.46
C PHE A 299 5.93 -3.27 -5.44
N GLY A 300 4.99 -2.37 -5.70
CA GLY A 300 5.18 -0.93 -5.63
C GLY A 300 4.70 -0.37 -4.29
N PRO A 301 5.56 -0.15 -3.27
CA PRO A 301 5.18 0.50 -2.01
C PRO A 301 4.65 1.92 -2.19
N PHE A 302 4.88 2.54 -3.35
CA PHE A 302 4.44 3.90 -3.65
C PHE A 302 2.91 4.03 -3.80
N ASP A 303 2.25 3.04 -4.39
CA ASP A 303 0.82 3.02 -4.75
C ASP A 303 0.10 1.72 -4.31
N GLY A 304 0.84 0.63 -4.08
CA GLY A 304 0.32 -0.66 -3.67
C GLY A 304 -0.13 -1.58 -4.82
N TRP A 305 0.53 -1.53 -5.98
CA TRP A 305 0.36 -2.57 -7.00
C TRP A 305 1.21 -3.81 -6.69
N VAL A 306 0.74 -4.95 -7.19
CA VAL A 306 1.43 -6.25 -7.18
C VAL A 306 1.51 -6.75 -8.63
N TRP A 307 2.70 -7.10 -9.10
CA TRP A 307 2.94 -7.71 -10.42
C TRP A 307 3.83 -8.96 -10.30
N ASN A 308 3.86 -9.80 -11.34
CA ASN A 308 4.40 -11.17 -11.32
C ASN A 308 5.59 -11.41 -12.28
N SER A 309 5.87 -10.45 -13.17
CA SER A 309 6.68 -10.62 -14.38
C SER A 309 8.12 -10.10 -14.28
N ALA A 310 8.63 -9.82 -13.08
CA ALA A 310 10.01 -9.39 -12.91
C ALA A 310 10.97 -10.59 -12.97
N SER A 311 11.95 -10.54 -13.88
CA SER A 311 13.05 -11.51 -13.90
C SER A 311 13.77 -11.50 -12.56
N LYS A 312 14.00 -12.68 -11.97
CA LYS A 312 14.76 -12.87 -10.72
C LYS A 312 16.18 -12.28 -10.78
N THR A 313 16.71 -12.07 -11.98
CA THR A 313 18.01 -11.41 -12.23
C THR A 313 17.97 -9.89 -12.14
N ASN A 314 16.79 -9.27 -12.03
CA ASN A 314 16.66 -7.84 -11.72
C ASN A 314 17.09 -7.60 -10.26
N THR A 315 17.42 -6.36 -9.90
CA THR A 315 17.76 -5.99 -8.53
C THR A 315 16.71 -5.06 -7.95
N PHE A 316 16.09 -5.43 -6.82
CA PHE A 316 15.08 -4.62 -6.12
C PHE A 316 15.41 -4.51 -4.61
N GLN A 317 14.70 -3.64 -3.90
CA GLN A 317 14.85 -3.44 -2.46
C GLN A 317 14.26 -4.63 -1.68
N VAL A 318 14.78 -4.88 -0.48
CA VAL A 318 14.45 -6.08 0.32
C VAL A 318 13.88 -5.67 1.68
N LEU A 319 12.57 -5.76 1.83
CA LEU A 319 11.88 -5.61 3.13
C LEU A 319 11.56 -7.01 3.66
N CYS A 320 12.12 -7.39 4.81
CA CYS A 320 11.83 -8.67 5.45
C CYS A 320 10.68 -8.54 6.46
N VAL A 321 9.91 -9.61 6.60
CA VAL A 321 8.83 -9.78 7.58
C VAL A 321 9.08 -11.07 8.38
N ARG A 322 8.51 -11.16 9.58
CA ARG A 322 8.48 -12.36 10.41
C ARG A 322 7.10 -12.54 11.06
N GLY A 323 6.86 -13.70 11.67
CA GLY A 323 5.57 -14.06 12.23
C GLY A 323 4.67 -14.86 11.28
N LYS A 324 3.53 -15.29 11.81
CA LYS A 324 2.59 -16.19 11.14
C LYS A 324 1.87 -15.43 10.02
N GLY A 325 2.23 -15.74 8.77
CA GLY A 325 1.55 -15.23 7.59
C GLY A 325 0.10 -15.70 7.48
N PHE A 326 -0.64 -15.10 6.55
CA PHE A 326 -2.08 -15.32 6.44
C PHE A 326 -2.45 -16.78 6.18
N PRO A 327 -3.55 -17.28 6.78
CA PRO A 327 -4.13 -18.54 6.36
C PRO A 327 -4.68 -18.41 4.95
N LYS A 328 -4.62 -19.48 4.17
CA LYS A 328 -5.29 -19.58 2.87
C LYS A 328 -6.78 -19.23 3.02
N ALA A 329 -7.32 -18.42 2.11
CA ALA A 329 -8.74 -18.07 2.07
C ALA A 329 -9.61 -19.33 2.00
N SER A 330 -10.72 -19.39 2.74
CA SER A 330 -11.43 -20.65 2.99
C SER A 330 -12.93 -20.48 2.85
N PHE A 331 -13.41 -20.79 1.64
CA PHE A 331 -14.76 -20.51 1.19
C PHE A 331 -15.74 -21.66 1.47
N SER A 332 -17.00 -21.30 1.75
CA SER A 332 -18.10 -22.26 1.84
C SER A 332 -19.35 -21.73 1.15
N GLU A 333 -19.89 -22.52 0.21
CA GLU A 333 -21.16 -22.22 -0.45
C GLU A 333 -22.36 -22.48 0.48
N THR A 334 -23.29 -21.53 0.53
CA THR A 334 -24.53 -21.64 1.29
C THR A 334 -25.72 -21.09 0.49
N MET A 335 -26.93 -21.52 0.86
CA MET A 335 -28.18 -21.09 0.22
C MET A 335 -29.01 -20.26 1.19
N GLU A 336 -29.01 -18.94 1.02
CA GLU A 336 -29.75 -18.01 1.87
C GLU A 336 -30.92 -17.37 1.10
N ASN A 337 -32.14 -17.50 1.63
CA ASN A 337 -33.39 -17.07 0.99
C ASN A 337 -33.57 -17.52 -0.49
N GLY A 338 -32.95 -18.64 -0.89
CA GLY A 338 -32.98 -19.14 -2.27
C GLY A 338 -31.96 -18.50 -3.22
N LYS A 339 -31.02 -17.69 -2.72
CA LYS A 339 -29.83 -17.20 -3.43
C LYS A 339 -28.58 -17.96 -2.99
N SER A 340 -27.59 -18.08 -3.87
CA SER A 340 -26.28 -18.68 -3.58
C SER A 340 -25.32 -17.62 -3.05
N VAL A 341 -24.82 -17.79 -1.83
CA VAL A 341 -23.78 -16.91 -1.24
C VAL A 341 -22.59 -17.73 -0.76
N VAL A 342 -21.41 -17.12 -0.78
CA VAL A 342 -20.15 -17.72 -0.36
C VAL A 342 -19.71 -17.03 0.92
N VAL A 343 -19.57 -17.80 2.01
CA VAL A 343 -18.97 -17.28 3.25
C VAL A 343 -17.48 -17.57 3.20
N ASP A 344 -16.65 -16.52 3.27
CA ASP A 344 -15.23 -16.69 3.54
C ASP A 344 -15.02 -16.82 5.05
N SER A 345 -14.57 -17.99 5.48
CA SER A 345 -14.29 -18.27 6.90
C SER A 345 -12.94 -17.71 7.38
N THR A 346 -12.12 -17.14 6.48
CA THR A 346 -10.90 -16.42 6.85
C THR A 346 -11.21 -14.98 7.29
N THR A 347 -11.88 -14.18 6.45
CA THR A 347 -12.26 -12.78 6.75
C THR A 347 -13.59 -12.62 7.50
N GLY A 348 -14.44 -13.64 7.48
CA GLY A 348 -15.82 -13.57 7.97
C GLY A 348 -16.79 -12.86 7.03
N LEU A 349 -16.32 -12.35 5.88
CA LEU A 349 -17.13 -11.64 4.89
C LEU A 349 -18.07 -12.60 4.14
N MET A 350 -19.24 -12.10 3.77
CA MET A 350 -20.19 -12.82 2.91
C MET A 350 -20.17 -12.24 1.50
N TRP A 351 -20.01 -13.11 0.51
CA TRP A 351 -19.85 -12.76 -0.88
C TRP A 351 -21.03 -13.28 -1.70
N GLN A 352 -21.42 -12.51 -2.71
CA GLN A 352 -22.27 -13.02 -3.79
C GLN A 352 -21.51 -14.14 -4.53
N LYS A 353 -22.17 -15.27 -4.83
CA LYS A 353 -21.51 -16.31 -5.65
C LYS A 353 -21.40 -15.86 -7.11
N GLU A 354 -22.54 -15.51 -7.69
CA GLU A 354 -22.70 -15.02 -9.06
C GLU A 354 -21.84 -13.76 -9.30
N TYR A 355 -21.50 -13.49 -10.56
CA TYR A 355 -20.85 -12.25 -10.99
C TYR A 355 -21.57 -11.66 -12.21
N LEU A 356 -21.43 -10.35 -12.44
CA LEU A 356 -21.79 -9.69 -13.70
C LEU A 356 -20.55 -9.19 -14.44
N ILE A 357 -20.69 -8.98 -15.75
CA ILE A 357 -19.70 -8.31 -16.58
C ILE A 357 -20.18 -6.86 -16.80
N ILE A 358 -19.41 -5.87 -16.35
CA ILE A 358 -19.76 -4.45 -16.40
C ILE A 358 -18.55 -3.64 -16.86
N ASN A 359 -18.71 -2.81 -17.89
CA ASN A 359 -17.65 -1.99 -18.51
C ASN A 359 -17.58 -0.54 -17.99
N ASN A 360 -18.30 -0.23 -16.91
CA ASN A 360 -18.37 1.10 -16.32
C ASN A 360 -18.39 1.00 -14.78
N TRP A 361 -17.43 1.64 -14.12
CA TRP A 361 -17.30 1.55 -12.67
C TRP A 361 -18.48 2.14 -11.87
N GLN A 362 -19.14 3.20 -12.36
CA GLN A 362 -20.36 3.74 -11.74
C GLN A 362 -21.50 2.72 -11.75
N GLN A 363 -21.60 1.90 -12.81
CA GLN A 363 -22.57 0.81 -12.89
C GLN A 363 -22.20 -0.37 -11.98
N ALA A 364 -20.91 -0.61 -11.71
CA ALA A 364 -20.45 -1.61 -10.74
C ALA A 364 -20.84 -1.24 -9.31
N LEU A 365 -20.68 0.04 -8.93
CA LEU A 365 -21.17 0.59 -7.65
C LEU A 365 -22.70 0.46 -7.54
N ALA A 366 -23.42 0.94 -8.55
CA ALA A 366 -24.89 0.91 -8.57
C ALA A 366 -25.46 -0.50 -8.53
N TYR A 367 -24.79 -1.49 -9.14
CA TYR A 367 -25.22 -2.89 -9.11
C TYR A 367 -25.33 -3.44 -7.69
N CYS A 368 -24.35 -3.18 -6.82
CA CYS A 368 -24.44 -3.68 -5.45
C CYS A 368 -25.58 -3.02 -4.65
N GLN A 369 -26.00 -1.80 -5.04
CA GLN A 369 -27.20 -1.17 -4.47
C GLN A 369 -28.50 -1.82 -4.95
N THR A 370 -28.58 -2.33 -6.19
CA THR A 370 -29.78 -3.08 -6.63
C THR A 370 -29.96 -4.39 -5.85
N LEU A 371 -28.86 -5.00 -5.35
CA LEU A 371 -28.95 -6.14 -4.43
C LEU A 371 -29.56 -5.75 -3.08
N ASN A 372 -29.39 -4.50 -2.62
CA ASN A 372 -30.00 -3.99 -1.39
C ASN A 372 -31.49 -3.70 -1.57
N ASP A 373 -31.88 -3.10 -2.70
CA ASP A 373 -33.29 -2.91 -3.09
C ASP A 373 -34.04 -4.25 -3.20
N GLU A 374 -33.45 -5.25 -3.87
CA GLU A 374 -34.02 -6.60 -4.01
C GLU A 374 -33.98 -7.42 -2.72
N LYS A 375 -33.20 -6.99 -1.71
CA LYS A 375 -32.88 -7.74 -0.49
C LYS A 375 -32.27 -9.10 -0.80
N TYR A 376 -31.21 -9.12 -1.61
CA TYR A 376 -30.50 -10.33 -2.01
C TYR A 376 -30.04 -11.11 -0.77
N ALA A 377 -30.33 -12.42 -0.75
CA ALA A 377 -30.15 -13.30 0.40
C ALA A 377 -30.85 -12.86 1.72
N ASN A 378 -31.82 -11.92 1.65
CA ASN A 378 -32.46 -11.24 2.79
C ASN A 378 -31.56 -10.20 3.52
N HIS A 379 -30.51 -9.69 2.87
CA HIS A 379 -29.62 -8.65 3.39
C HIS A 379 -29.70 -7.35 2.58
N THR A 380 -29.22 -6.23 3.13
CA THR A 380 -29.41 -4.87 2.56
C THR A 380 -28.19 -3.96 2.78
N ASP A 381 -27.01 -4.56 2.82
CA ASP A 381 -25.70 -4.01 3.15
C ASP A 381 -24.62 -4.53 2.18
N TRP A 382 -25.04 -5.00 0.99
CA TRP A 382 -24.18 -5.37 -0.12
C TRP A 382 -23.50 -4.14 -0.74
N ARG A 383 -22.22 -4.29 -1.07
CA ARG A 383 -21.35 -3.24 -1.59
C ARG A 383 -20.32 -3.82 -2.56
N LEU A 384 -19.69 -2.96 -3.35
CA LEU A 384 -18.56 -3.36 -4.19
C LEU A 384 -17.34 -3.57 -3.27
N PRO A 385 -16.59 -4.68 -3.35
CA PRO A 385 -15.43 -4.89 -2.49
C PRO A 385 -14.33 -3.86 -2.76
N ASN A 386 -13.57 -3.48 -1.74
CA ASN A 386 -12.35 -2.68 -1.93
C ASN A 386 -11.16 -3.53 -2.41
N LYS A 387 -10.03 -2.90 -2.72
CA LYS A 387 -8.87 -3.62 -3.29
C LYS A 387 -8.30 -4.68 -2.32
N ASN A 388 -8.37 -4.44 -1.02
CA ASN A 388 -7.88 -5.36 0.02
C ASN A 388 -8.82 -6.56 0.19
N GLU A 389 -10.13 -6.33 0.14
CA GLU A 389 -11.15 -7.39 0.16
C GLU A 389 -11.02 -8.33 -1.04
N LEU A 390 -10.92 -7.80 -2.26
CA LEU A 390 -10.66 -8.63 -3.45
C LEU A 390 -9.31 -9.34 -3.36
N ALA A 391 -8.25 -8.65 -2.93
CA ALA A 391 -6.93 -9.26 -2.81
C ALA A 391 -6.87 -10.34 -1.72
N SER A 392 -7.77 -10.32 -0.72
CA SER A 392 -7.90 -11.40 0.27
C SER A 392 -8.42 -12.71 -0.33
N LEU A 393 -9.04 -12.67 -1.51
CA LEU A 393 -9.45 -13.86 -2.28
C LEU A 393 -8.28 -14.50 -3.06
N LEU A 394 -7.12 -13.84 -3.14
CA LEU A 394 -5.97 -14.33 -3.90
C LEU A 394 -5.34 -15.56 -3.23
N ASN A 395 -5.03 -16.55 -4.06
CA ASN A 395 -4.30 -17.76 -3.68
C ASN A 395 -3.09 -17.94 -4.60
N TYR A 396 -1.89 -17.93 -4.03
CA TYR A 396 -0.62 -18.13 -4.75
C TYR A 396 -0.14 -19.60 -4.76
N ASP A 397 -0.90 -20.56 -4.20
CA ASP A 397 -0.60 -22.00 -4.31
C ASP A 397 -0.54 -22.43 -5.79
N LYS A 398 0.65 -22.85 -6.26
CA LYS A 398 0.90 -23.43 -7.60
C LYS A 398 0.15 -24.74 -7.92
N SER A 399 -0.78 -25.16 -7.06
CA SER A 399 -1.70 -26.27 -7.32
C SER A 399 -3.06 -25.82 -7.88
N SER A 400 -3.35 -24.52 -7.91
CA SER A 400 -4.59 -23.98 -8.48
C SER A 400 -4.45 -23.69 -9.99
N VAL A 401 -5.60 -23.60 -10.68
CA VAL A 401 -5.69 -23.22 -12.11
C VAL A 401 -5.82 -21.70 -12.25
N LEU A 402 -6.50 -21.06 -11.29
CA LEU A 402 -6.64 -19.61 -11.15
C LEU A 402 -6.04 -19.19 -9.80
N TYR A 403 -5.70 -17.91 -9.64
CA TYR A 403 -5.20 -17.37 -8.37
C TYR A 403 -6.32 -17.18 -7.31
N SER A 404 -7.29 -18.09 -7.23
CA SER A 404 -8.29 -18.17 -6.16
C SER A 404 -8.92 -19.57 -6.10
N ASP A 405 -9.28 -20.01 -4.90
CA ASP A 405 -10.13 -21.20 -4.66
C ASP A 405 -11.65 -20.83 -4.63
N PHE A 406 -12.01 -19.57 -4.91
CA PHE A 406 -13.40 -19.10 -4.83
C PHE A 406 -14.29 -19.76 -5.89
N PRO A 407 -15.47 -20.30 -5.53
CA PRO A 407 -16.30 -21.08 -6.44
C PRO A 407 -17.00 -20.19 -7.48
N GLU A 408 -17.04 -20.64 -8.74
CA GLU A 408 -17.50 -19.84 -9.88
C GLU A 408 -16.70 -18.52 -10.05
N MET A 409 -15.37 -18.59 -9.93
CA MET A 409 -14.50 -17.62 -10.60
C MET A 409 -14.58 -17.80 -12.13
N PRO A 410 -14.51 -16.72 -12.93
CA PRO A 410 -14.41 -16.82 -14.38
C PRO A 410 -13.04 -17.31 -14.83
N ASP A 411 -13.03 -18.29 -15.75
CA ASP A 411 -11.82 -18.94 -16.28
C ASP A 411 -11.03 -18.11 -17.30
N GLU A 412 -11.53 -16.93 -17.73
CA GLU A 412 -10.86 -16.05 -18.70
C GLU A 412 -10.92 -14.57 -18.27
N ASN A 413 -9.78 -13.87 -18.39
CA ASN A 413 -9.60 -12.43 -18.11
C ASN A 413 -10.18 -12.01 -16.74
N SER A 414 -9.88 -12.77 -15.67
CA SER A 414 -10.58 -12.81 -14.37
C SER A 414 -10.37 -11.55 -13.48
N CYS A 415 -10.59 -10.37 -14.07
CA CYS A 415 -10.27 -9.06 -13.53
C CYS A 415 -11.52 -8.35 -12.99
N PHE A 416 -11.55 -8.08 -11.69
CA PHE A 416 -12.71 -7.53 -10.97
C PHE A 416 -12.55 -6.04 -10.63
N TRP A 417 -13.64 -5.26 -10.75
CA TRP A 417 -13.69 -3.88 -10.23
C TRP A 417 -13.64 -3.87 -8.71
N SER A 418 -12.78 -3.03 -8.12
CA SER A 418 -12.90 -2.62 -6.71
C SER A 418 -13.60 -1.27 -6.55
N SER A 419 -13.95 -0.91 -5.32
CA SER A 419 -14.42 0.43 -4.94
C SER A 419 -13.30 1.43 -4.61
N THR A 420 -12.02 1.04 -4.68
CA THR A 420 -10.86 1.90 -4.32
C THR A 420 -10.36 2.69 -5.54
N THR A 421 -10.49 4.03 -5.52
CA THR A 421 -9.88 4.92 -6.53
C THR A 421 -8.35 4.94 -6.39
N SER A 422 -7.64 4.95 -7.52
CA SER A 422 -6.19 5.15 -7.56
C SER A 422 -5.85 6.64 -7.39
N LEU A 423 -5.14 7.02 -6.34
CA LEU A 423 -4.76 8.41 -6.09
C LEU A 423 -3.58 8.91 -6.96
N ILE A 424 -2.96 8.02 -7.73
CA ILE A 424 -1.68 8.28 -8.40
C ILE A 424 -1.82 8.22 -9.92
N THR A 425 -1.51 9.37 -10.53
CA THR A 425 -1.35 9.63 -11.98
C THR A 425 -2.60 9.35 -12.81
N TYR A 426 -3.38 10.42 -13.08
CA TYR A 426 -4.72 10.39 -13.68
C TYR A 426 -5.74 9.69 -12.76
N ASN A 427 -6.51 10.51 -12.04
CA ASN A 427 -7.47 10.06 -11.02
C ASN A 427 -8.67 9.27 -11.62
N ASP A 428 -8.79 9.22 -12.95
CA ASP A 428 -9.76 8.39 -13.68
C ASP A 428 -9.42 6.89 -13.59
N MET A 429 -8.35 6.52 -12.88
CA MET A 429 -8.01 5.14 -12.55
C MET A 429 -8.68 4.61 -11.27
N ILE A 430 -8.90 3.30 -11.26
CA ILE A 430 -9.49 2.49 -10.19
C ILE A 430 -8.63 1.23 -10.01
N TRP A 431 -8.54 0.73 -8.78
CA TRP A 431 -7.88 -0.54 -8.51
C TRP A 431 -8.73 -1.72 -8.98
N VAL A 432 -8.06 -2.71 -9.56
CA VAL A 432 -8.62 -3.99 -9.99
C VAL A 432 -7.73 -5.14 -9.50
N VAL A 433 -8.36 -6.29 -9.26
CA VAL A 433 -7.66 -7.53 -8.90
C VAL A 433 -7.94 -8.56 -9.99
N ASP A 434 -6.89 -9.19 -10.50
CA ASP A 434 -6.97 -10.15 -11.59
C ASP A 434 -6.58 -11.56 -11.12
N PHE A 435 -7.55 -12.47 -11.11
CA PHE A 435 -7.38 -13.85 -10.68
C PHE A 435 -6.88 -14.79 -11.79
N ASP A 436 -6.74 -14.32 -13.04
CA ASP A 436 -6.05 -15.05 -14.13
C ASP A 436 -4.51 -15.01 -13.89
N SER A 437 -4.01 -13.84 -13.48
CA SER A 437 -2.57 -13.58 -13.35
C SER A 437 -2.06 -13.32 -11.91
N GLY A 438 -2.97 -13.16 -10.94
CA GLY A 438 -2.66 -12.97 -9.51
C GLY A 438 -2.18 -11.56 -9.16
N VAL A 439 -2.42 -10.57 -10.03
CA VAL A 439 -1.93 -9.19 -9.91
C VAL A 439 -2.97 -8.24 -9.30
N VAL A 440 -2.47 -7.19 -8.64
CA VAL A 440 -3.29 -6.06 -8.17
C VAL A 440 -2.81 -4.83 -8.92
N SER A 441 -3.66 -4.28 -9.79
CA SER A 441 -3.27 -3.31 -10.80
C SER A 441 -4.30 -2.20 -10.97
N ARG A 442 -4.01 -1.23 -11.85
CA ARG A 442 -4.89 -0.11 -12.16
C ARG A 442 -5.58 -0.31 -13.50
N ASN A 443 -6.83 0.08 -13.58
CA ASN A 443 -7.54 0.24 -14.84
C ASN A 443 -8.31 1.57 -14.86
N TYR A 444 -8.80 1.99 -16.02
CA TYR A 444 -9.56 3.23 -16.16
C TYR A 444 -11.03 2.98 -15.80
N LYS A 445 -11.63 3.81 -14.95
CA LYS A 445 -13.04 3.74 -14.51
C LYS A 445 -14.06 3.69 -15.65
N THR A 446 -13.70 4.31 -16.78
CA THR A 446 -14.63 4.88 -17.76
C THR A 446 -13.99 4.78 -19.18
N LYS A 447 -13.63 3.56 -19.63
CA LYS A 447 -13.04 3.26 -20.97
C LYS A 447 -13.97 2.45 -21.89
N ASN A 448 -13.97 2.78 -23.19
CA ASN A 448 -14.90 2.26 -24.21
C ASN A 448 -14.33 1.17 -25.15
N ASN A 449 -13.22 0.51 -24.82
CA ASN A 449 -12.72 -0.60 -25.64
C ASN A 449 -13.44 -1.90 -25.25
N SER A 450 -13.81 -2.75 -26.21
CA SER A 450 -14.55 -4.01 -25.97
C SER A 450 -13.73 -5.08 -25.22
N LEU A 451 -12.46 -4.81 -24.95
CA LEU A 451 -11.54 -5.64 -24.15
C LEU A 451 -11.39 -5.15 -22.69
N ASP A 452 -11.83 -3.94 -22.36
CA ASP A 452 -11.83 -3.41 -20.98
C ASP A 452 -13.12 -3.80 -20.22
N ILE A 453 -13.60 -5.04 -20.44
CA ILE A 453 -14.68 -5.63 -19.62
C ILE A 453 -14.12 -6.11 -18.27
N ARG A 454 -14.84 -5.87 -17.17
CA ARG A 454 -14.47 -6.35 -15.83
C ARG A 454 -15.63 -7.04 -15.15
N TYR A 455 -15.29 -7.93 -14.23
CA TYR A 455 -16.26 -8.64 -13.43
C TYR A 455 -16.66 -7.83 -12.19
N VAL A 456 -17.88 -8.04 -11.72
CA VAL A 456 -18.45 -7.46 -10.51
C VAL A 456 -19.07 -8.56 -9.68
N ARG A 457 -18.67 -8.62 -8.41
CA ARG A 457 -19.20 -9.50 -7.38
C ARG A 457 -19.29 -8.67 -6.10
N CYS A 458 -20.46 -8.62 -5.49
CA CYS A 458 -20.67 -7.83 -4.28
C CYS A 458 -20.26 -8.59 -3.01
N VAL A 459 -19.85 -7.86 -1.99
CA VAL A 459 -19.49 -8.34 -0.65
C VAL A 459 -20.38 -7.66 0.38
N ARG A 460 -20.40 -8.18 1.60
CA ARG A 460 -20.90 -7.52 2.81
C ARG A 460 -20.02 -7.91 4.00
#